data_AF-A0AA37F5N1-F1
#
_entry.id   AF-A0AA37F5N1-F1
#
_cell.length_a   1.000
_cell.length_b   1.000
_cell.length_c   1.000
_cell.angle_alpha   90.00
_cell.angle_beta   90.00
_cell.angle_gamma   90.00
#
_symmetry.space_group_name_H-M   'P 1'
#
loop_
_entity.id
_entity.type
_entity.pdbx_description
1 polymer ?
#
loop_
_entity_poly.entity_id
_entity_poly.type
_entity_poly.pdbx_seq_one_letter_code
_entity_poly.pdbx_strand_id
1 'polypeptide(L)'
;MMTFRGTTTLTAGRGNGEHAREGRISGYVLKVIRESAGLTQDRFAERLAVDVTTVQGWESGRRPLMAVSTGAYLSLRHALLRFGVRSQLLAQLDMALEADRFVGYVLSTKADKPAAADHPLASWVITRPFTDLVAWPFTAATPSGLEGAARATGRRGPVATAPSLLPDERALLHPYENRSRERRRRPGGRHDAPPAGALRGRVRRQ
;
A
#
# COMPACT_ATOMS: atom_id res chain seq x y z
N MET A 1 -22.98 -31.13 -44.05
CA MET A 1 -21.54 -31.08 -43.75
C MET A 1 -21.03 -29.69 -44.16
N MET A 2 -21.00 -28.75 -43.22
CA MET A 2 -20.61 -27.35 -43.45
C MET A 2 -19.40 -27.03 -42.56
N THR A 3 -18.30 -26.64 -43.20
CA THR A 3 -17.05 -26.22 -42.58
C THR A 3 -17.18 -24.77 -42.09
N PHE A 4 -16.89 -24.54 -40.81
CA PHE A 4 -16.87 -23.19 -40.24
C PHE A 4 -15.48 -22.56 -40.45
N ARG A 5 -15.44 -21.45 -41.19
CA ARG A 5 -14.23 -20.63 -41.40
C ARG A 5 -13.76 -20.03 -40.08
N GLY A 6 -12.46 -20.12 -39.81
CA GLY A 6 -11.80 -19.46 -38.70
C GLY A 6 -11.79 -17.94 -38.88
N THR A 7 -12.42 -17.23 -37.95
CA THR A 7 -12.22 -15.81 -37.74
C THR A 7 -11.11 -15.61 -36.70
N THR A 8 -10.11 -14.84 -37.14
CA THR A 8 -8.95 -14.31 -36.41
C THR A 8 -9.26 -13.85 -34.99
N THR A 9 -8.47 -14.29 -34.00
CA THR A 9 -8.42 -13.63 -32.68
C THR A 9 -7.12 -12.86 -32.56
N LEU A 10 -7.22 -11.56 -32.77
CA LEU A 10 -6.15 -10.58 -32.62
C LEU A 10 -6.27 -9.97 -31.21
N THR A 11 -5.79 -10.68 -30.19
CA THR A 11 -5.76 -10.13 -28.81
C THR A 11 -4.37 -9.57 -28.53
N ALA A 12 -4.15 -8.33 -28.97
CA ALA A 12 -3.02 -7.53 -28.50
C ALA A 12 -3.18 -7.28 -26.99
N GLY A 13 -2.19 -7.74 -26.23
CA GLY A 13 -2.16 -7.72 -24.77
C GLY A 13 -2.03 -6.33 -24.17
N ARG A 14 -3.15 -5.61 -24.04
CA ARG A 14 -3.23 -4.33 -23.33
C ARG A 14 -3.67 -4.46 -21.86
N GLY A 15 -4.33 -5.55 -21.49
CA GLY A 15 -4.88 -5.74 -20.13
C GLY A 15 -3.90 -6.28 -19.09
N ASN A 16 -2.85 -7.00 -19.50
CA ASN A 16 -2.00 -7.74 -18.55
C ASN A 16 -1.02 -6.84 -17.78
N GLY A 17 -0.60 -5.72 -18.38
CA GLY A 17 0.37 -4.80 -17.79
C GLY A 17 -0.22 -3.80 -16.80
N GLU A 18 -1.53 -3.54 -16.87
CA GLU A 18 -2.24 -2.59 -15.99
C GLU A 18 -2.62 -3.27 -14.67
N HIS A 19 -3.20 -4.48 -14.75
CA HIS A 19 -3.56 -5.29 -13.58
C HIS A 19 -2.33 -5.83 -12.82
N ALA A 20 -1.18 -6.02 -13.49
CA ALA A 20 0.06 -6.42 -12.82
C ALA A 20 0.59 -5.37 -11.82
N ARG A 21 0.04 -4.14 -11.86
CA ARG A 21 0.42 -3.01 -10.99
C ARG A 21 -0.48 -2.89 -9.76
N GLU A 22 -1.70 -3.39 -9.84
CA GLU A 22 -2.80 -3.21 -8.87
C GLU A 22 -2.82 -4.24 -7.73
N GLY A 23 -1.68 -4.84 -7.38
CA GLY A 23 -1.66 -5.87 -6.32
C GLY A 23 -0.38 -5.92 -5.50
N ARG A 24 0.56 -5.00 -5.70
CA ARG A 24 1.90 -5.12 -5.11
C ARG A 24 1.92 -4.70 -3.65
N ILE A 25 1.20 -3.64 -3.30
CA ILE A 25 1.13 -3.16 -1.92
C ILE A 25 0.32 -4.16 -1.09
N SER A 26 -0.90 -4.49 -1.51
CA SER A 26 -1.77 -5.45 -0.80
C SER A 26 -1.15 -6.85 -0.75
N GLY A 27 -0.51 -7.31 -1.82
CA GLY A 27 0.21 -8.58 -1.85
C GLY A 27 1.35 -8.64 -0.83
N TYR A 28 2.17 -7.59 -0.76
CA TYR A 28 3.26 -7.54 0.21
C TYR A 28 2.76 -7.36 1.65
N VAL A 29 1.65 -6.64 1.87
CA VAL A 29 0.99 -6.56 3.18
C VAL A 29 0.48 -7.94 3.61
N LEU A 30 -0.16 -8.69 2.71
CA LEU A 30 -0.58 -10.07 2.99
C LEU A 30 0.60 -10.94 3.39
N LYS A 31 1.73 -10.83 2.68
CA LYS A 31 2.98 -11.51 3.02
C LYS A 31 3.44 -11.19 4.45
N VAL A 32 3.51 -9.91 4.81
CA VAL A 32 3.92 -9.46 6.15
C VAL A 32 2.99 -10.00 7.23
N ILE A 33 1.68 -9.97 6.97
CA ILE A 33 0.67 -10.51 7.90
C ILE A 33 0.87 -12.01 8.08
N ARG A 34 0.98 -12.78 6.99
CA ARG A 34 1.23 -14.23 7.01
C ARG A 34 2.48 -14.56 7.81
N GLU A 35 3.59 -13.89 7.51
CA GLU A 35 4.86 -14.10 8.19
C GLU A 35 4.77 -13.76 9.68
N SER A 36 4.03 -12.70 10.05
CA SER A 36 3.83 -12.31 11.45
C SER A 36 3.00 -13.34 12.25
N ALA A 37 2.20 -14.15 11.54
CA ALA A 37 1.49 -15.30 12.11
C ALA A 37 2.36 -16.58 12.11
N GLY A 38 3.63 -16.50 11.70
CA GLY A 38 4.54 -17.65 11.67
C GLY A 38 4.23 -18.68 10.60
N LEU A 39 3.42 -18.34 9.59
CA LEU A 39 3.01 -19.28 8.55
C LEU A 39 3.93 -19.20 7.33
N THR A 40 4.32 -20.35 6.76
CA THR A 40 4.94 -20.41 5.42
C THR A 40 3.89 -20.28 4.33
N GLN A 41 4.29 -20.05 3.07
CA GLN A 41 3.35 -20.03 1.95
C GLN A 41 2.61 -21.36 1.79
N ASP A 42 3.30 -22.49 1.92
CA ASP A 42 2.69 -23.83 1.84
C ASP A 42 1.65 -24.02 2.95
N ARG A 43 2.02 -23.74 4.21
CA ARG A 43 1.09 -23.86 5.34
C ARG A 43 -0.10 -22.93 5.22
N PHE A 44 0.11 -21.74 4.69
CA PHE A 44 -0.99 -20.80 4.46
C PHE A 44 -1.93 -21.28 3.35
N ALA A 45 -1.38 -21.80 2.25
CA ALA A 45 -2.13 -22.37 1.14
C ALA A 45 -2.96 -23.59 1.57
N GLU A 46 -2.35 -24.53 2.31
CA GLU A 46 -3.01 -25.68 2.92
C GLU A 46 -4.21 -25.25 3.78
N ARG A 47 -4.02 -24.27 4.66
CA ARG A 47 -5.07 -23.79 5.58
C ARG A 47 -6.20 -23.05 4.89
N LEU A 48 -5.94 -22.51 3.70
CA LEU A 48 -6.93 -21.84 2.85
C LEU A 48 -7.55 -22.78 1.81
N ALA A 49 -7.08 -24.02 1.71
CA ALA A 49 -7.45 -24.98 0.66
C ALA A 49 -7.26 -24.42 -0.76
N VAL A 50 -6.14 -23.73 -1.00
CA VAL A 50 -5.74 -23.22 -2.31
C VAL A 50 -4.37 -23.74 -2.70
N ASP A 51 -4.04 -23.67 -3.99
CA ASP A 51 -2.70 -24.00 -4.47
C ASP A 51 -1.66 -22.97 -3.99
N VAL A 52 -0.43 -23.41 -3.64
CA VAL A 52 0.65 -22.51 -3.19
C VAL A 52 0.99 -21.43 -4.22
N THR A 53 0.88 -21.72 -5.51
CA THR A 53 1.09 -20.75 -6.59
C THR A 53 0.05 -19.63 -6.56
N THR A 54 -1.13 -19.87 -5.98
CA THR A 54 -2.15 -18.84 -5.75
C THR A 54 -1.70 -17.88 -4.67
N VAL A 55 -1.18 -18.38 -3.54
CA VAL A 55 -0.59 -17.55 -2.48
C VAL A 55 0.60 -16.75 -3.02
N GLN A 56 1.49 -17.39 -3.77
CA GLN A 56 2.61 -16.71 -4.42
C GLN A 56 2.14 -15.63 -5.40
N GLY A 57 1.08 -15.91 -6.17
CA GLY A 57 0.45 -14.96 -7.08
C GLY A 57 -0.09 -13.74 -6.34
N TRP A 58 -0.79 -13.94 -5.23
CA TRP A 58 -1.30 -12.86 -4.38
C TRP A 58 -0.17 -12.05 -3.76
N GLU A 59 0.82 -12.70 -3.12
CA GLU A 59 1.89 -12.01 -2.41
C GLU A 59 2.86 -11.23 -3.30
N SER A 60 3.03 -11.70 -4.54
CA SER A 60 3.82 -10.98 -5.55
C SER A 60 3.03 -9.87 -6.25
N GLY A 61 1.71 -9.80 -6.06
CA GLY A 61 0.83 -8.93 -6.81
C GLY A 61 0.57 -9.37 -8.26
N ARG A 62 1.12 -10.52 -8.71
CA ARG A 62 0.82 -11.09 -10.04
C ARG A 62 -0.64 -11.49 -10.19
N ARG A 63 -1.31 -11.81 -9.08
CA ARG A 63 -2.75 -12.00 -8.98
C ARG A 63 -3.27 -11.00 -7.93
N PRO A 64 -3.78 -9.83 -8.33
CA PRO A 64 -4.26 -8.83 -7.39
C PRO A 64 -5.33 -9.40 -6.46
N LEU A 65 -5.25 -9.08 -5.17
CA LEU A 65 -6.28 -9.44 -4.21
C LEU A 65 -7.62 -8.74 -4.51
N MET A 66 -7.60 -7.56 -5.14
CA MET A 66 -8.84 -6.91 -5.61
C MET A 66 -9.56 -7.68 -6.74
N ALA A 67 -8.87 -8.60 -7.43
CA ALA A 67 -9.46 -9.42 -8.48
C ALA A 67 -10.09 -10.73 -7.95
N VAL A 68 -9.91 -11.06 -6.66
CA VAL A 68 -10.60 -12.21 -6.06
C VAL A 68 -12.06 -11.87 -5.78
N SER A 69 -12.94 -12.87 -5.78
CA SER A 69 -14.33 -12.65 -5.42
C SER A 69 -14.44 -12.15 -3.97
N THR A 70 -15.45 -11.32 -3.69
CA THR A 70 -15.71 -10.82 -2.32
C THR A 70 -15.81 -11.97 -1.31
N GLY A 71 -16.46 -13.08 -1.67
CA GLY A 71 -16.57 -14.27 -0.82
C GLY A 71 -15.21 -14.92 -0.52
N ALA A 72 -14.33 -15.03 -1.52
CA ALA A 72 -12.97 -15.52 -1.31
C ALA A 72 -12.16 -14.57 -0.41
N TYR A 73 -12.30 -13.25 -0.59
CA TYR A 73 -11.63 -12.26 0.25
C TYR A 73 -12.10 -12.31 1.70
N LEU A 74 -13.42 -12.43 1.95
CA LEU A 74 -13.96 -12.61 3.30
C LEU A 74 -13.47 -13.92 3.94
N SER A 75 -13.38 -14.99 3.16
CA SER A 75 -12.84 -16.28 3.63
C SER A 75 -11.37 -16.16 4.05
N LEU A 76 -10.56 -15.45 3.25
CA LEU A 76 -9.18 -15.10 3.59
C LEU A 76 -9.10 -14.32 4.90
N ARG A 77 -9.92 -13.28 5.07
CA ARG A 77 -9.97 -12.47 6.30
C ARG A 77 -10.31 -13.30 7.53
N HIS A 78 -11.36 -14.12 7.45
CA HIS A 78 -11.76 -14.99 8.54
C HIS A 78 -10.66 -16.01 8.87
N ALA A 79 -9.99 -16.58 7.87
CA ALA A 79 -8.88 -17.49 8.10
C ALA A 79 -7.72 -16.79 8.85
N LEU A 80 -7.34 -15.58 8.44
CA LEU A 80 -6.31 -14.79 9.12
C LEU A 80 -6.67 -14.52 10.58
N LEU A 81 -7.92 -14.15 10.89
CA LEU A 81 -8.39 -13.98 12.27
C LEU A 81 -8.24 -15.28 13.08
N ARG A 82 -8.60 -16.43 12.50
CA ARG A 82 -8.44 -17.74 13.17
C ARG A 82 -6.98 -18.11 13.43
N PHE A 83 -6.03 -17.57 12.68
CA PHE A 83 -4.59 -17.73 12.94
C PHE A 83 -4.05 -16.76 13.99
N GLY A 84 -4.92 -15.97 14.64
CA GLY A 84 -4.53 -15.00 15.66
C GLY A 84 -4.04 -13.66 15.10
N VAL A 85 -4.27 -13.39 13.81
CA VAL A 85 -3.96 -12.07 13.24
C VAL A 85 -4.86 -11.02 13.86
N ARG A 86 -4.27 -9.94 14.35
CA ARG A 86 -4.99 -8.81 14.94
C ARG A 86 -5.84 -8.09 13.89
N SER A 87 -7.07 -7.70 14.25
CA SER A 87 -8.00 -6.97 13.35
C SER A 87 -7.41 -5.69 12.76
N GLN A 88 -6.54 -4.99 13.50
CA GLN A 88 -5.82 -3.82 13.00
C GLN A 88 -4.96 -4.12 11.77
N LEU A 89 -4.34 -5.30 11.69
CA LEU A 89 -3.56 -5.71 10.52
C LEU A 89 -4.46 -6.00 9.31
N LEU A 90 -5.69 -6.49 9.55
CA LEU A 90 -6.66 -6.67 8.49
C LEU A 90 -7.18 -5.34 7.94
N ALA A 91 -7.32 -4.32 8.78
CA ALA A 91 -7.61 -2.97 8.33
C ALA A 91 -6.45 -2.39 7.48
N GLN A 92 -5.18 -2.74 7.78
CA GLN A 92 -4.05 -2.39 6.92
C GLN A 92 -4.12 -3.12 5.57
N LEU A 93 -4.59 -4.38 5.54
CA LEU A 93 -4.80 -5.12 4.30
C LEU A 93 -5.88 -4.47 3.43
N ASP A 94 -7.01 -4.06 4.02
CA ASP A 94 -8.08 -3.34 3.30
C ASP A 94 -7.56 -2.03 2.70
N MET A 95 -6.86 -1.24 3.52
CA MET A 95 -6.26 0.02 3.09
C MET A 95 -5.20 -0.18 1.99
N ALA A 96 -4.48 -1.31 2.01
CA ALA A 96 -3.49 -1.63 0.98
C ALA A 96 -4.15 -1.96 -0.37
N LEU A 97 -5.36 -2.54 -0.38
CA LEU A 97 -6.14 -2.72 -1.60
C LEU A 97 -6.50 -1.36 -2.19
N GLU A 98 -6.95 -0.42 -1.36
CA GLU A 98 -7.25 0.95 -1.80
C GLU A 98 -6.00 1.66 -2.35
N ALA A 99 -4.84 1.46 -1.71
CA ALA A 99 -3.57 1.98 -2.17
C ALA A 99 -3.17 1.42 -3.55
N ASP A 100 -3.36 0.12 -3.79
CA ASP A 100 -3.10 -0.48 -5.11
C ASP A 100 -4.02 0.11 -6.19
N ARG A 101 -5.32 0.31 -5.89
CA ARG A 101 -6.26 0.98 -6.81
C ARG A 101 -5.84 2.42 -7.09
N PHE A 102 -5.34 3.14 -6.09
CA PHE A 102 -4.81 4.49 -6.26
C PHE A 102 -3.60 4.51 -7.20
N VAL A 103 -2.63 3.61 -6.97
CA VAL A 103 -1.45 3.50 -7.83
C VAL A 103 -1.85 3.14 -9.26
N GLY A 104 -2.76 2.18 -9.44
CA GLY A 104 -3.30 1.82 -10.76
C GLY A 104 -3.91 3.02 -11.48
N TYR A 105 -4.76 3.79 -10.78
CA TYR A 105 -5.36 5.01 -11.32
C TYR A 105 -4.33 6.08 -11.71
N VAL A 106 -3.36 6.38 -10.84
CA VAL A 106 -2.32 7.39 -11.13
C VAL A 106 -1.47 6.98 -12.33
N LEU A 107 -1.13 5.69 -12.44
CA LEU A 107 -0.32 5.18 -13.55
C LEU A 107 -1.08 5.08 -14.87
N SER A 108 -2.42 4.95 -14.85
CA SER A 108 -3.27 4.94 -16.05
C SER A 108 -3.70 6.35 -16.49
N THR A 109 -3.65 7.33 -15.60
CA THR A 109 -3.96 8.73 -15.89
C THR A 109 -2.82 9.37 -16.69
N LYS A 110 -3.07 9.69 -17.96
CA LYS A 110 -2.15 10.50 -18.78
C LYS A 110 -2.07 11.92 -18.20
N ALA A 111 -0.85 12.45 -18.05
CA ALA A 111 -0.55 13.73 -17.40
C ALA A 111 -1.36 14.95 -17.91
N ASP A 112 -1.85 14.91 -19.17
CA ASP A 112 -2.55 16.03 -19.81
C ASP A 112 -4.09 15.93 -19.78
N LYS A 113 -4.67 14.89 -19.17
CA LYS A 113 -6.14 14.82 -19.05
C LYS A 113 -6.60 15.44 -17.72
N PRO A 114 -7.54 16.39 -17.74
CA PRO A 114 -8.13 16.89 -16.51
C PRO A 114 -8.78 15.73 -15.76
N ALA A 115 -8.50 15.68 -14.45
CA ALA A 115 -9.13 14.78 -13.51
C ALA A 115 -10.65 14.82 -13.71
N ALA A 116 -11.24 13.69 -14.10
CA ALA A 116 -12.71 13.58 -14.22
C ALA A 116 -13.37 13.90 -12.87
N ALA A 117 -14.64 14.32 -12.86
CA ALA A 117 -15.38 14.56 -11.62
C ALA A 117 -15.43 13.33 -10.69
N ASP A 118 -15.21 12.12 -11.24
CA ASP A 118 -15.05 10.85 -10.51
C ASP A 118 -13.59 10.54 -10.12
N HIS A 119 -12.72 11.56 -10.02
CA HIS A 119 -11.32 11.37 -9.65
C HIS A 119 -11.25 10.71 -8.26
N PRO A 120 -10.53 9.59 -8.08
CA PRO A 120 -10.51 8.88 -6.81
C PRO A 120 -9.99 9.71 -5.62
N LEU A 121 -9.11 10.69 -5.84
CA LEU A 121 -8.73 11.66 -4.79
C LEU A 121 -9.86 12.64 -4.39
N ALA A 122 -10.92 12.78 -5.18
CA ALA A 122 -12.09 13.59 -4.80
C ALA A 122 -12.97 12.86 -3.77
N SER A 123 -12.90 11.53 -3.72
CA SER A 123 -13.64 10.69 -2.76
C SER A 123 -12.76 10.01 -1.71
N TRP A 124 -11.44 9.94 -1.89
CA TRP A 124 -10.52 9.31 -0.96
C TRP A 124 -10.02 10.24 0.14
N VAL A 125 -10.20 9.80 1.39
CA VAL A 125 -9.59 10.43 2.56
C VAL A 125 -8.11 10.09 2.58
N ILE A 126 -7.26 11.04 2.19
CA ILE A 126 -5.81 10.90 2.28
C ILE A 126 -5.41 10.93 3.77
N THR A 127 -5.40 9.76 4.39
CA THR A 127 -4.94 9.59 5.76
C THR A 127 -3.43 9.38 5.81
N ARG A 128 -2.83 9.57 6.99
CA ARG A 128 -1.41 9.29 7.18
C ARG A 128 -1.07 7.81 6.95
N PRO A 129 -1.82 6.83 7.52
CA PRO A 129 -1.56 5.40 7.26
C PRO A 129 -1.65 5.03 5.77
N PHE A 130 -2.61 5.61 5.03
CA PHE A 130 -2.73 5.40 3.58
C PHE A 130 -1.51 5.94 2.84
N THR A 131 -1.09 7.17 3.17
CA THR A 131 0.10 7.80 2.56
C THR A 131 1.36 6.98 2.84
N ASP A 132 1.52 6.45 4.04
CA ASP A 132 2.66 5.61 4.40
C ASP A 132 2.68 4.32 3.56
N LEU A 133 1.52 3.69 3.30
CA LEU A 133 1.41 2.50 2.43
C LEU A 133 1.78 2.82 0.98
N VAL A 134 1.25 3.90 0.40
CA VAL A 134 1.57 4.32 -0.96
C VAL A 134 3.04 4.70 -1.10
N ALA A 135 3.63 5.32 -0.08
CA ALA A 135 5.04 5.72 -0.08
C ALA A 135 6.02 4.56 0.16
N TRP A 136 5.55 3.43 0.70
CA TRP A 136 6.40 2.32 1.11
C TRP A 136 7.28 1.73 0.00
N PRO A 137 6.80 1.47 -1.23
CA PRO A 137 7.62 0.92 -2.31
C PRO A 137 8.79 1.83 -2.74
N PHE A 138 8.67 3.12 -2.46
CA PHE A 138 9.67 4.15 -2.80
C PHE A 138 10.67 4.37 -1.67
N THR A 139 10.15 4.49 -0.46
CA THR A 139 10.95 4.85 0.72
C THR A 139 11.61 3.66 1.39
N ALA A 140 11.11 2.45 1.12
CA ALA A 140 11.38 1.23 1.88
C ALA A 140 11.13 1.34 3.40
N ALA A 141 10.51 2.44 3.84
CA ALA A 141 10.15 2.67 5.24
C ALA A 141 8.86 1.91 5.54
N THR A 142 8.92 1.00 6.51
CA THR A 142 7.75 0.20 6.89
C THR A 142 6.65 1.10 7.44
N PRO A 143 5.40 0.98 6.97
CA PRO A 143 4.28 1.75 7.51
C PRO A 143 4.10 1.50 9.00
N SER A 144 3.78 2.56 9.74
CA SER A 144 3.63 2.54 11.21
C SER A 144 2.65 1.45 11.69
N GLY A 145 1.54 1.25 10.98
CA GLY A 145 0.55 0.21 11.27
C GLY A 145 1.05 -1.23 11.10
N LEU A 146 2.18 -1.44 10.41
CA LEU A 146 2.78 -2.74 10.12
C LEU A 146 4.09 -2.98 10.88
N GLU A 147 4.67 -1.97 11.54
CA GLU A 147 5.97 -2.10 12.21
C GLU A 147 6.03 -3.26 13.19
N GLY A 148 5.01 -3.43 14.03
CA GLY A 148 4.97 -4.54 14.99
C GLY A 148 4.95 -5.91 14.31
N ALA A 149 4.19 -6.05 13.22
CA ALA A 149 4.15 -7.29 12.44
C ALA A 149 5.48 -7.53 11.73
N ALA A 150 6.05 -6.52 11.08
CA ALA A 150 7.32 -6.61 10.39
C ALA A 150 8.48 -6.97 11.34
N ARG A 151 8.49 -6.44 12.57
CA ARG A 151 9.49 -6.81 13.59
C ARG A 151 9.35 -8.26 14.05
N ALA A 152 8.11 -8.75 14.21
CA ALA A 152 7.85 -10.13 14.62
C ALA A 152 8.36 -11.18 13.62
N THR A 153 8.50 -10.81 12.34
CA THR A 153 8.99 -11.73 11.29
C THR A 153 10.48 -12.05 11.35
N GLY A 154 11.26 -11.41 12.25
CA GLY A 154 12.65 -11.80 12.53
C GLY A 154 13.55 -11.91 11.29
N ARG A 155 13.40 -10.98 10.33
CA ARG A 155 14.05 -11.00 9.01
C ARG A 155 15.56 -11.21 9.13
N ARG A 156 16.05 -12.41 8.77
CA ARG A 156 17.49 -12.71 8.57
C ARG A 156 17.77 -12.89 7.08
N GLY A 157 18.67 -12.07 6.53
CA GLY A 157 19.16 -12.16 5.15
C GLY A 157 18.61 -11.09 4.19
N PRO A 158 19.12 -11.05 2.94
CA PRO A 158 18.73 -10.09 1.91
C PRO A 158 17.35 -10.42 1.32
N VAL A 159 16.29 -10.18 2.09
CA VAL A 159 14.90 -10.31 1.65
C VAL A 159 14.33 -8.91 1.38
N ALA A 160 13.51 -8.76 0.33
CA ALA A 160 12.86 -7.50 -0.01
C ALA A 160 12.15 -6.90 1.22
N THR A 161 12.52 -5.67 1.59
CA THR A 161 12.01 -4.97 2.79
C THR A 161 10.73 -4.19 2.56
N ALA A 162 10.34 -4.03 1.29
CA ALA A 162 9.18 -3.28 0.82
C ALA A 162 8.63 -3.89 -0.47
N PRO A 163 7.40 -3.53 -0.90
CA PRO A 163 6.88 -3.90 -2.20
C PRO A 163 7.79 -3.39 -3.33
N SER A 164 8.06 -4.22 -4.33
CA SER A 164 8.92 -3.84 -5.46
C SER A 164 8.09 -3.27 -6.62
N LEU A 165 8.33 -2.03 -7.01
CA LEU A 165 7.80 -1.46 -8.25
C LEU A 165 8.77 -1.72 -9.42
N LEU A 166 8.24 -1.75 -10.64
CA LEU A 166 9.07 -1.80 -11.85
C LEU A 166 9.83 -0.45 -12.02
N PRO A 167 11.01 -0.45 -12.66
CA PRO A 167 11.82 0.76 -12.85
C PRO A 167 11.06 1.93 -13.50
N ASP A 168 10.23 1.64 -14.51
CA ASP A 168 9.45 2.65 -15.24
C ASP A 168 8.35 3.30 -14.39
N GLU A 169 7.84 2.57 -13.40
CA GLU A 169 6.81 3.06 -12.47
C GLU A 169 7.42 3.98 -11.41
N ARG A 170 8.69 3.73 -11.02
CA ARG A 170 9.43 4.66 -10.15
C ARG A 170 9.67 6.00 -10.83
N ALA A 171 9.99 6.01 -12.12
CA ALA A 171 10.24 7.22 -12.90
C ALA A 171 9.01 8.15 -12.99
N LEU A 172 7.81 7.58 -13.12
CA LEU A 172 6.55 8.34 -13.25
C LEU A 172 6.08 8.98 -11.94
N LEU A 173 6.53 8.48 -10.78
CA LEU A 173 6.09 8.92 -9.46
C LEU A 173 7.11 9.83 -8.74
N HIS A 174 8.33 9.97 -9.28
CA HIS A 174 9.36 10.91 -8.82
C HIS A 174 8.90 12.37 -8.62
N PRO A 175 8.00 12.96 -9.45
CA PRO A 175 7.50 14.32 -9.23
C PRO A 175 6.72 14.51 -7.92
N TYR A 176 6.10 13.44 -7.40
CA TYR A 176 5.35 13.46 -6.13
C TYR A 176 6.28 13.42 -4.89
N GLU A 177 7.46 12.83 -5.02
CA GLU A 177 8.45 12.71 -3.94
C GLU A 177 9.08 14.04 -3.54
N ASN A 178 9.43 14.89 -4.52
CA ASN A 178 10.03 16.20 -4.26
C ASN A 178 9.07 17.11 -3.46
N ARG A 179 7.76 17.02 -3.75
CA ARG A 179 6.70 17.76 -3.03
C ARG A 179 6.51 17.28 -1.59
N SER A 180 6.78 16.01 -1.32
CA SER A 180 6.66 15.39 0.01
C SER A 180 7.88 15.70 0.89
N ARG A 181 9.08 15.71 0.29
CA ARG A 181 10.33 16.12 0.93
C ARG A 181 10.33 17.61 1.29
N GLU A 182 9.75 18.46 0.44
CA GLU A 182 9.60 19.89 0.71
C GLU A 182 8.71 20.17 1.94
N ARG A 183 7.66 19.36 2.16
CA ARG A 183 6.79 19.48 3.34
C ARG A 183 7.46 19.07 4.66
N ARG A 184 8.44 18.16 4.62
CA ARG A 184 9.28 17.83 5.81
C ARG A 184 10.39 18.86 6.06
N ARG A 185 10.72 19.70 5.08
CA ARG A 185 11.75 20.76 5.19
C ARG A 185 11.23 22.09 5.73
N ARG A 186 9.91 22.27 5.94
CA ARG A 186 9.42 23.41 6.72
C ARG A 186 9.74 23.18 8.20
N PRO A 187 10.68 23.91 8.81
CA PRO A 187 10.84 23.89 10.26
C PRO A 187 9.56 24.48 10.86
N GLY A 188 9.12 23.92 11.98
CA GLY A 188 8.00 24.46 12.74
C GLY A 188 8.13 25.97 12.89
N GLY A 189 7.14 26.69 12.35
CA GLY A 189 6.94 28.11 12.64
C GLY A 189 6.85 28.25 14.15
N ARG A 190 7.80 29.00 14.71
CA ARG A 190 7.94 29.23 16.13
C ARG A 190 6.62 29.76 16.68
N HIS A 191 6.13 29.08 17.70
CA HIS A 191 5.15 29.63 18.63
C HIS A 191 5.89 30.74 19.38
N ASP A 192 5.71 32.00 18.98
CA ASP A 192 6.15 33.14 19.77
C ASP A 192 5.27 33.21 21.03
N ALA A 193 5.76 32.60 22.11
CA ALA A 193 5.29 32.89 23.46
C ALA A 193 6.00 34.17 23.94
N PRO A 194 5.29 35.20 24.41
CA PRO A 194 5.93 36.41 24.92
C PRO A 194 6.65 36.10 26.25
N PRO A 195 7.83 36.71 26.51
CA PRO A 195 8.59 36.42 27.71
C PRO A 195 7.92 37.01 28.95
N ALA A 196 7.61 36.13 29.92
CA ALA A 196 7.32 36.50 31.29
C ALA A 196 8.62 36.90 32.00
N GLY A 197 8.75 38.16 32.43
CA GLY A 197 9.93 38.63 33.15
C GLY A 197 9.98 40.13 33.38
N ALA A 198 8.97 40.71 34.06
CA ALA A 198 9.10 42.05 34.64
C ALA A 198 9.42 41.90 36.14
N LEU A 199 10.69 42.13 36.50
CA LEU A 199 11.16 42.20 37.89
C LEU A 199 11.43 43.67 38.26
N ARG A 200 11.07 44.00 39.51
CA ARG A 200 11.43 45.20 40.31
C ARG A 200 10.57 46.45 40.00
N GLY A 201 9.84 47.01 40.96
CA GLY A 201 10.28 47.32 42.32
C GLY A 201 10.80 48.76 42.34
N ARG A 202 9.89 49.74 42.46
CA ARG A 202 10.22 51.12 42.83
C ARG A 202 9.60 51.43 44.19
N VAL A 203 10.43 51.29 45.21
CA VAL A 203 10.31 52.04 46.46
C VAL A 203 10.84 53.44 46.17
N ARG A 204 10.03 54.48 46.40
CA ARG A 204 10.53 55.84 46.65
C ARG A 204 9.91 56.34 47.95
N ARG A 205 10.76 56.50 48.95
CA ARG A 205 10.58 57.46 50.04
C ARG A 205 10.91 58.85 49.47
N GLN A 206 10.00 59.79 49.59
CA GLN A 206 10.07 60.97 50.47
C GLN A 206 8.70 61.64 50.47
#